data_AF-A0ABD0Y0E0-F1
#
_entry.id   AF-A0ABD0Y0E0-F1
#
_cell.length_a   1.000
_cell.length_b   1.000
_cell.length_c   1.000
_cell.angle_alpha   90.00
_cell.angle_beta   90.00
_cell.angle_gamma   90.00
#
_symmetry.space_group_name_H-M   'P 1'
#
loop_
_entity.id
_entity.type
_entity.pdbx_description
1 polymer ?
#
loop_
_entity_poly.entity_id
_entity_poly.type
_entity_poly.pdbx_seq_one_letter_code
_entity_poly.pdbx_strand_id
1 'polypeptide(L)'
;MKMDRAVVRCVPWETKLTISFVLDGSHKHMLRDQTEELGKALARIAKNLIKGQGKAKKSKKNKGTPTEPPETAAAVKLYYNGDFVAEDATNSDAWQDGAVLHVGTSKYAVERNPPTLITAELPASVLAGFPVCPKLEVEFGHLNDCLFKWFKTNRATEGDERDEGEDGWIEVGKGQVFIPSNMDIGCKLKLTCKPGDGKRFGMDRELVTMGTVEAGPGTCTFDNRHMYTNKMTDDSTIRVVSYNILADVYAQTDLSKTVLYPYCAPYALELDYRQSLIKKELAGYNADIICLQEVDKNVFSDSLCPALDAFGFDGVFRIKEKQHEGLATYYRRSKLKLLSQHDIMLSEALLSDPTHEELLEKVNSCPVLKEKVVQRSTTLQVSVLQHQHDPAKTVFVANTHLYWHPKGGNVRLIQMSVALKHLQHVISQTHPDASLLFSGDFNSTPSSGVFQLLSQGVLPSTHPDWGSSGPEELLPMDASHPFQLSSACGEPAYTNYVGGFHGCLDYIFMEPRALQVNQIIPLPTHQEVTSCQALPSVSHPSDHIALVCDLLWKPGHI
;
A
#
# COMPACT_ATOMS: atom_id res chain seq x y z
N MET A 1 17.38 5.39 39.83
CA MET A 1 16.81 6.50 39.02
C MET A 1 16.98 6.14 37.56
N LYS A 2 15.93 6.24 36.75
CA LYS A 2 16.01 6.03 35.30
C LYS A 2 16.84 7.19 34.73
N MET A 3 17.98 6.90 34.10
CA MET A 3 18.75 7.94 33.41
C MET A 3 17.95 8.45 32.20
N ASP A 4 18.08 9.72 31.89
CA ASP A 4 17.50 10.30 30.67
C ASP A 4 18.19 9.70 29.43
N ARG A 5 17.55 9.82 28.25
CA ARG A 5 18.05 9.21 27.01
C ARG A 5 18.73 10.25 26.12
N ALA A 6 19.82 9.84 25.46
CA ALA A 6 20.41 10.52 24.32
C ALA A 6 20.31 9.60 23.10
N VAL A 7 19.40 9.92 22.19
CA VAL A 7 19.14 9.15 20.97
C VAL A 7 20.12 9.57 19.90
N VAL A 8 20.82 8.59 19.32
CA VAL A 8 21.77 8.80 18.23
C VAL A 8 21.33 8.01 17.01
N ARG A 9 20.98 8.69 15.92
CA ARG A 9 20.74 8.05 14.62
C ARG A 9 22.03 8.12 13.81
N CYS A 10 22.67 6.98 13.60
CA CYS A 10 23.92 6.81 12.88
C CYS A 10 23.81 5.65 11.90
N VAL A 11 23.79 5.98 10.61
CA VAL A 11 23.53 5.05 9.52
C VAL A 11 24.78 4.91 8.65
N PRO A 12 25.29 3.70 8.36
CA PRO A 12 26.61 3.53 7.72
C PRO A 12 26.79 4.21 6.36
N TRP A 13 25.72 4.34 5.58
CA TRP A 13 25.75 4.96 4.25
C TRP A 13 25.50 6.47 4.25
N GLU A 14 25.27 7.07 5.41
CA GLU A 14 25.13 8.53 5.55
C GLU A 14 26.43 9.14 6.04
N THR A 15 26.76 10.35 5.58
CA THR A 15 27.96 11.07 6.04
C THR A 15 27.78 11.69 7.43
N LYS A 16 26.53 11.83 7.87
CA LYS A 16 26.16 12.51 9.12
C LYS A 16 25.40 11.58 10.05
N LEU A 17 25.45 11.92 11.33
CA LEU A 17 24.60 11.35 12.38
C LEU A 17 23.84 12.45 13.10
N THR A 18 22.73 12.09 13.72
CA THR A 18 22.00 13.00 14.59
C THR A 18 22.13 12.58 16.05
N ILE A 19 22.22 13.56 16.96
CA ILE A 19 22.25 13.35 18.40
C ILE A 19 21.11 14.18 19.00
N SER A 20 20.21 13.53 19.73
CA SER A 20 18.99 14.14 20.28
C SER A 20 18.82 13.81 21.75
N PHE A 21 18.61 14.82 22.59
CA PHE A 21 18.33 14.65 24.02
C PHE A 21 17.59 15.86 24.60
N VAL A 22 16.97 15.71 25.76
CA VAL A 22 16.27 16.82 26.45
C VAL A 22 17.16 17.39 27.54
N LEU A 23 17.40 18.70 27.49
CA LEU A 23 18.19 19.41 28.51
C LEU A 23 17.37 20.60 29.02
N ASP A 24 17.10 20.62 30.32
CA ASP A 24 16.28 21.65 30.99
C ASP A 24 14.91 21.86 30.30
N GLY A 25 14.24 20.75 29.93
CA GLY A 25 12.96 20.77 29.20
C GLY A 25 13.06 21.19 27.73
N SER A 26 14.24 21.54 27.23
CA SER A 26 14.46 21.91 25.82
C SER A 26 15.03 20.74 25.03
N HIS A 27 14.36 20.36 23.94
CA HIS A 27 14.91 19.40 22.97
C HIS A 27 16.18 19.98 22.32
N LYS A 28 17.27 19.22 22.42
CA LYS A 28 18.51 19.46 21.69
C LYS A 28 18.57 18.45 20.56
N HIS A 29 18.77 18.94 19.35
CA HIS A 29 18.96 18.14 18.16
C HIS A 29 20.17 18.70 17.41
N MET A 30 21.10 17.84 17.02
CA MET A 30 22.27 18.23 16.24
C MET A 30 22.58 17.23 15.17
N LEU A 31 23.02 17.73 14.03
CA LEU A 31 23.52 16.97 12.90
C LEU A 31 25.05 17.16 12.82
N ARG A 32 25.82 16.09 12.92
CA ARG A 32 27.29 16.09 12.92
C ARG A 32 27.82 15.11 11.88
N ASP A 33 29.02 15.36 11.36
CA ASP A 33 29.68 14.39 10.49
C ASP A 33 30.13 13.17 11.30
N GLN A 34 29.93 11.97 10.74
CA GLN A 34 30.24 10.72 11.43
C GLN A 34 31.74 10.58 11.69
N THR A 35 32.56 11.05 10.75
CA THR A 35 34.04 11.02 10.81
C THR A 35 34.64 12.19 11.59
N GLU A 36 33.82 13.13 12.05
CA GLU A 36 34.31 14.22 12.89
C GLU A 36 34.70 13.71 14.28
N GLU A 37 35.80 14.24 14.81
CA GLU A 37 36.25 14.05 16.18
C GLU A 37 35.16 14.42 17.21
N LEU A 38 34.94 13.53 18.17
CA LEU A 38 33.96 13.64 19.25
C LEU A 38 34.06 14.98 20.00
N GLY A 39 35.29 15.45 20.25
CA GLY A 39 35.54 16.71 20.97
C GLY A 39 34.81 17.91 20.36
N LYS A 40 34.67 17.94 19.03
CA LYS A 40 33.93 19.02 18.33
C LYS A 40 32.43 18.94 18.60
N ALA A 41 31.86 17.74 18.66
CA ALA A 41 30.45 17.53 19.03
C ALA A 41 30.20 17.91 20.51
N LEU A 42 31.06 17.46 21.43
CA LEU A 42 30.96 17.77 22.86
C LEU A 42 31.12 19.28 23.13
N ALA A 43 32.08 19.94 22.47
CA ALA A 43 32.26 21.39 22.57
C ALA A 43 31.02 22.16 22.08
N ARG A 44 30.31 21.64 21.07
CA ARG A 44 29.06 22.24 20.58
C ARG A 44 27.94 22.10 21.60
N ILE A 45 27.83 20.95 22.27
CA ILE A 45 26.88 20.73 23.37
C ILE A 45 27.19 21.70 24.53
N ALA A 46 28.46 21.82 24.92
CA ALA A 46 28.89 22.72 25.99
C ALA A 46 28.53 24.19 25.68
N LYS A 47 28.75 24.64 24.44
CA LYS A 47 28.39 25.99 24.00
C LYS A 47 26.88 26.27 24.09
N ASN A 48 26.04 25.27 23.84
CA ASN A 48 24.59 25.37 23.97
C ASN A 48 24.14 25.48 25.43
N LEU A 49 24.84 24.85 26.37
CA LEU A 49 24.60 25.02 27.82
C LEU A 49 24.80 26.47 28.26
N ILE A 50 25.94 27.05 27.88
CA ILE A 50 26.35 28.39 28.32
C ILE A 50 25.35 29.44 27.82
N LYS A 51 24.83 29.29 26.60
CA LYS A 51 23.78 30.18 26.06
C LYS A 51 22.43 30.05 26.78
N GLY A 52 22.06 28.85 27.26
CA GLY A 52 20.83 28.62 28.03
C GLY A 52 20.87 29.29 29.41
N GLN A 53 21.98 29.12 30.13
CA GLN A 53 22.19 29.73 31.45
C GLN A 53 22.28 31.27 31.40
N GLY A 54 22.80 31.84 30.30
CA GLY A 54 22.86 33.29 30.09
C GLY A 54 21.48 33.95 29.90
N LYS A 55 20.47 33.23 29.40
CA LYS A 55 19.08 33.71 29.33
C LYS A 55 18.38 33.66 30.69
N ALA A 56 18.61 32.61 31.48
CA ALA A 56 18.06 32.49 32.85
C ALA A 56 18.63 33.57 33.80
N LYS A 57 19.91 33.93 33.67
CA LYS A 57 20.52 35.01 34.46
C LYS A 57 20.05 36.42 34.09
N LYS A 58 19.48 36.65 32.89
CA LYS A 58 18.93 37.96 32.52
C LYS A 58 17.62 38.31 33.24
N SER A 59 16.88 37.36 33.81
CA SER A 59 15.73 37.67 34.68
C SER A 59 16.10 37.92 36.15
N LYS A 60 17.35 37.63 36.53
CA LYS A 60 17.89 37.88 37.89
C LYS A 60 19.37 38.29 37.83
N LYS A 61 19.63 39.59 37.70
CA LYS A 61 20.51 40.32 38.64
C LYS A 61 20.68 41.79 38.30
N ASN A 62 20.36 42.61 39.30
CA ASN A 62 21.00 43.89 39.55
C ASN A 62 22.27 43.61 40.40
N LYS A 63 23.36 44.33 40.07
CA LYS A 63 24.64 44.57 40.79
C LYS A 63 25.49 43.39 41.35
N GLY A 64 26.77 43.38 40.96
CA GLY A 64 27.89 43.00 41.84
C GLY A 64 29.00 42.12 41.25
N THR A 65 30.13 42.77 40.92
CA THR A 65 31.56 42.34 40.84
C THR A 65 32.02 41.21 39.89
N PRO A 66 33.23 41.34 39.29
CA PRO A 66 33.78 40.38 38.32
C PRO A 66 34.47 39.22 39.04
N THR A 67 33.87 38.03 38.95
CA THR A 67 34.53 36.75 39.28
C THR A 67 35.13 36.14 38.02
N GLU A 68 36.28 35.47 38.23
CA GLU A 68 37.09 34.66 37.30
C GLU A 68 36.33 33.89 36.21
N PRO A 69 36.98 33.57 35.06
CA PRO A 69 36.34 32.84 33.97
C PRO A 69 35.83 31.48 34.51
N PRO A 70 34.55 31.14 34.32
CA PRO A 70 34.00 29.93 34.91
C PRO A 70 34.59 28.70 34.22
N GLU A 71 35.02 27.70 34.99
CA GLU A 71 35.40 26.32 34.62
C GLU A 71 34.26 25.57 33.90
N THR A 72 33.74 26.12 32.81
CA THR A 72 32.50 25.67 32.15
C THR A 72 32.75 24.83 30.92
N ALA A 73 34.00 24.76 30.43
CA ALA A 73 34.38 23.91 29.31
C ALA A 73 34.50 22.42 29.71
N ALA A 74 34.73 22.11 31.00
CA ALA A 74 34.94 20.74 31.50
C ALA A 74 33.64 19.94 31.76
N ALA A 75 32.47 20.49 31.43
CA ALA A 75 31.19 19.97 31.90
C ALA A 75 30.54 18.92 30.98
N VAL A 76 31.06 18.69 29.76
CA VAL A 76 30.45 17.75 28.80
C VAL A 76 31.44 16.67 28.43
N LYS A 77 31.12 15.42 28.77
CA LYS A 77 31.99 14.26 28.58
C LYS A 77 31.17 13.04 28.17
N LEU A 78 31.78 12.14 27.41
CA LEU A 78 31.18 10.86 27.08
C LEU A 78 31.97 9.74 27.76
N TYR A 79 31.26 8.79 28.35
CA TYR A 79 31.83 7.61 28.98
C TYR A 79 31.31 6.36 28.29
N TYR A 80 32.12 5.31 28.17
CA TYR A 80 31.70 4.00 27.70
C TYR A 80 32.13 2.95 28.72
N ASN A 81 31.18 2.19 29.28
CA ASN A 81 31.44 1.22 30.35
C ASN A 81 32.21 1.77 31.57
N GLY A 82 32.10 3.09 31.82
CA GLY A 82 32.77 3.78 32.93
C GLY A 82 34.07 4.48 32.55
N ASP A 83 34.64 4.16 31.40
CA ASP A 83 35.88 4.78 30.90
C ASP A 83 35.60 6.01 30.05
N PHE A 84 36.50 7.00 30.10
CA PHE A 84 36.39 8.21 29.29
C PHE A 84 36.63 7.89 27.82
N VAL A 85 35.71 8.34 26.94
CA VAL A 85 35.89 8.24 25.49
C VAL A 85 36.77 9.40 25.02
N ALA A 86 37.88 9.08 24.35
CA ALA A 86 38.83 10.08 23.88
C ALA A 86 38.19 11.07 22.88
N GLU A 87 38.57 12.34 22.96
CA GLU A 87 37.95 13.40 22.14
C GLU A 87 38.34 13.33 20.65
N ASP A 88 39.40 12.60 20.31
CA ASP A 88 39.84 12.31 18.93
C ASP A 88 39.13 11.10 18.31
N ALA A 89 38.35 10.34 19.09
CA ALA A 89 37.49 9.28 18.57
C ALA A 89 36.49 9.86 17.56
N THR A 90 36.16 9.09 16.52
CA THR A 90 35.13 9.51 15.56
C THR A 90 33.75 9.48 16.21
N ASN A 91 32.84 10.36 15.79
CA ASN A 91 31.47 10.34 16.30
C ASN A 91 30.79 8.97 16.04
N SER A 92 31.02 8.32 14.89
CA SER A 92 30.44 7.00 14.60
C SER A 92 30.85 5.90 15.58
N ASP A 93 32.07 5.98 16.13
CA ASP A 93 32.58 4.98 17.08
C ASP A 93 32.24 5.36 18.53
N ALA A 94 32.28 6.65 18.84
CA ALA A 94 32.04 7.16 20.18
C ALA A 94 30.59 6.97 20.64
N TRP A 95 29.62 7.28 19.78
CA TRP A 95 28.19 7.26 20.12
C TRP A 95 27.58 5.87 19.93
N GLN A 96 27.81 4.99 20.90
CA GLN A 96 27.33 3.60 20.90
C GLN A 96 26.47 3.27 22.11
N ASP A 97 25.68 2.19 22.01
CA ASP A 97 24.92 1.66 23.13
C ASP A 97 25.86 1.30 24.29
N GLY A 98 25.47 1.65 25.53
CA GLY A 98 26.32 1.51 26.71
C GLY A 98 27.18 2.74 27.01
N ALA A 99 27.22 3.73 26.10
CA ALA A 99 27.80 5.02 26.41
C ALA A 99 26.86 5.89 27.27
N VAL A 100 27.44 6.81 28.04
CA VAL A 100 26.74 7.75 28.91
C VAL A 100 27.29 9.15 28.67
N LEU A 101 26.44 10.04 28.18
CA LEU A 101 26.75 11.46 28.01
C LEU A 101 26.52 12.19 29.32
N HIS A 102 27.56 12.81 29.84
CA HIS A 102 27.50 13.71 30.98
C HIS A 102 27.41 15.15 30.49
N VAL A 103 26.45 15.89 31.03
CA VAL A 103 26.23 17.30 30.70
C VAL A 103 25.99 18.07 32.00
N GLY A 104 27.05 18.66 32.56
CA GLY A 104 27.02 19.20 33.91
C GLY A 104 26.74 18.10 34.93
N THR A 105 25.65 18.23 35.68
CA THR A 105 25.19 17.23 36.65
C THR A 105 24.27 16.17 36.03
N SER A 106 23.78 16.39 34.81
CA SER A 106 22.85 15.49 34.13
C SER A 106 23.59 14.37 33.40
N LYS A 107 22.99 13.17 33.42
CA LYS A 107 23.54 11.98 32.75
C LYS A 107 22.50 11.39 31.82
N TYR A 108 22.93 11.10 30.59
CA TYR A 108 22.09 10.57 29.53
C TYR A 108 22.65 9.24 29.04
N ALA A 109 21.87 8.17 29.11
CA ALA A 109 22.20 6.91 28.46
C ALA A 109 22.10 7.08 26.95
N VAL A 110 23.18 6.75 26.23
CA VAL A 110 23.19 6.78 24.77
C VAL A 110 22.46 5.56 24.24
N GLU A 111 21.56 5.82 23.29
CA GLU A 111 20.87 4.79 22.54
C GLU A 111 21.10 5.03 21.06
N ARG A 112 21.86 4.13 20.44
CA ARG A 112 22.18 4.20 19.02
C ARG A 112 21.12 3.47 18.23
N ASN A 113 20.53 4.13 17.25
CA ASN A 113 19.53 3.59 16.34
C ASN A 113 18.40 2.84 17.09
N PRO A 114 17.76 3.43 18.10
CA PRO A 114 16.60 2.80 18.71
C PRO A 114 15.45 2.76 17.68
N PRO A 115 14.53 1.79 17.79
CA PRO A 115 13.33 1.76 16.96
C PRO A 115 12.61 3.11 17.02
N THR A 116 12.33 3.72 15.87
CA THR A 116 11.81 5.10 15.81
C THR A 116 10.73 5.22 14.76
N LEU A 117 9.58 5.82 15.12
CA LEU A 117 8.53 6.15 14.15
C LEU A 117 8.93 7.38 13.34
N ILE A 118 9.27 7.18 12.06
CA ILE A 118 9.60 8.27 11.13
C ILE A 118 8.34 8.84 10.48
N THR A 119 7.33 8.00 10.25
CA THR A 119 5.99 8.41 9.77
C THR A 119 4.94 7.87 10.73
N ALA A 120 3.98 8.71 11.13
CA ALA A 120 2.86 8.28 11.96
C ALA A 120 1.67 9.25 11.80
N GLU A 121 0.65 8.80 11.06
CA GLU A 121 -0.51 9.59 10.67
C GLU A 121 -1.80 8.78 10.83
N LEU A 122 -2.87 9.43 11.27
CA LEU A 122 -4.22 8.86 11.31
C LEU A 122 -5.03 9.34 10.10
N PRO A 123 -5.96 8.51 9.58
CA PRO A 123 -6.81 8.92 8.46
C PRO A 123 -7.68 10.13 8.85
N ALA A 124 -7.97 10.97 7.86
CA ALA A 124 -8.79 12.18 8.06
C ALA A 124 -10.25 11.84 8.34
N SER A 125 -10.82 10.89 7.60
CA SER A 125 -12.16 10.36 7.81
C SER A 125 -12.12 9.06 8.62
N VAL A 126 -13.04 8.94 9.59
CA VAL A 126 -13.18 7.76 10.44
C VAL A 126 -14.65 7.41 10.54
N LEU A 127 -15.03 6.23 10.04
CA LEU A 127 -16.41 5.77 10.02
C LEU A 127 -16.62 4.62 11.01
N ALA A 128 -17.75 4.64 11.72
CA ALA A 128 -18.18 3.50 12.53
C ALA A 128 -18.40 2.26 11.66
N GLY A 129 -17.82 1.13 12.07
CA GLY A 129 -17.84 -0.15 11.36
C GLY A 129 -16.74 -0.32 10.32
N PHE A 130 -15.83 0.65 10.16
CA PHE A 130 -14.75 0.62 9.17
C PHE A 130 -13.37 0.63 9.85
N PRO A 131 -12.37 -0.07 9.29
CA PRO A 131 -11.05 -0.16 9.90
C PRO A 131 -10.30 1.17 9.78
N VAL A 132 -9.86 1.69 10.94
CA VAL A 132 -8.92 2.80 11.06
C VAL A 132 -7.51 2.25 10.98
N CYS A 133 -6.90 2.37 9.80
CA CYS A 133 -5.54 1.92 9.53
C CYS A 133 -4.58 3.14 9.54
N PRO A 134 -3.73 3.30 10.56
CA PRO A 134 -2.75 4.38 10.60
C PRO A 134 -1.63 4.16 9.57
N LYS A 135 -1.13 5.24 8.97
CA LYS A 135 0.10 5.21 8.17
C LYS A 135 1.29 5.30 9.12
N LEU A 136 2.03 4.21 9.26
CA LEU A 136 3.14 4.10 10.19
C LEU A 136 4.39 3.59 9.45
N GLU A 137 5.53 4.22 9.70
CA GLU A 137 6.83 3.75 9.24
C GLU A 137 7.80 3.76 10.41
N VAL A 138 8.48 2.64 10.61
CA VAL A 138 9.44 2.44 11.70
C VAL A 138 10.83 2.29 11.09
N GLU A 139 11.76 3.11 11.54
CA GLU A 139 13.18 2.94 11.30
C GLU A 139 13.81 2.13 12.44
N PHE A 140 14.78 1.26 12.12
CA PHE A 140 15.46 0.36 13.06
C PHE A 140 14.50 -0.53 13.89
N GLY A 141 13.38 -0.92 13.30
CA GLY A 141 12.42 -1.81 13.94
C GLY A 141 11.40 -2.34 12.93
N HIS A 142 10.41 -3.07 13.43
CA HIS A 142 9.36 -3.67 12.62
C HIS A 142 7.99 -3.36 13.24
N LEU A 143 6.98 -3.10 12.41
CA LEU A 143 5.61 -2.81 12.90
C LEU A 143 5.03 -3.96 13.73
N ASN A 144 5.37 -5.21 13.39
CA ASN A 144 4.97 -6.40 14.15
C ASN A 144 5.54 -6.45 15.57
N ASP A 145 6.66 -5.78 15.82
CA ASP A 145 7.29 -5.70 17.15
C ASP A 145 6.84 -4.45 17.92
N CYS A 146 5.97 -3.62 17.35
CA CYS A 146 5.47 -2.40 17.99
C CYS A 146 4.30 -2.71 18.93
N LEU A 147 4.13 -1.86 19.95
CA LEU A 147 2.97 -1.92 20.85
C LEU A 147 1.99 -0.81 20.52
N PHE A 148 0.70 -1.16 20.40
CA PHE A 148 -0.36 -0.24 20.04
C PHE A 148 -1.47 -0.25 21.09
N LYS A 149 -1.97 0.95 21.41
CA LYS A 149 -3.15 1.15 22.25
C LYS A 149 -4.05 2.21 21.65
N TRP A 150 -5.34 1.91 21.62
CA TRP A 150 -6.37 2.81 21.15
C TRP A 150 -7.19 3.34 22.32
N PHE A 151 -7.50 4.62 22.26
CA PHE A 151 -8.34 5.33 23.22
C PHE A 151 -9.42 6.12 22.50
N LYS A 152 -10.51 6.42 23.21
CA LYS A 152 -11.53 7.39 22.77
C LYS A 152 -11.81 8.44 23.83
N THR A 153 -12.36 9.58 23.42
CA THR A 153 -12.78 10.62 24.35
C THR A 153 -13.91 10.14 25.27
N ASN A 154 -13.82 10.48 26.56
CA ASN A 154 -14.86 10.24 27.54
C ASN A 154 -15.98 11.30 27.40
N ARG A 155 -17.19 10.89 27.04
CA ARG A 155 -18.33 11.83 26.90
C ARG A 155 -18.86 12.37 28.22
N ALA A 156 -18.51 11.75 29.35
CA ALA A 156 -18.98 12.20 30.66
C ALA A 156 -18.37 13.55 31.10
N THR A 157 -17.29 14.00 30.45
CA THR A 157 -16.57 15.24 30.78
C THR A 157 -16.84 16.39 29.79
N GLU A 158 -17.70 16.21 28.77
CA GLU A 158 -18.00 17.22 27.72
C GLU A 158 -18.82 18.44 28.20
N GLY A 159 -18.81 18.75 29.50
CA GLY A 159 -19.49 19.91 30.09
C GLY A 159 -18.65 20.74 31.08
N ASP A 160 -17.41 20.36 31.36
CA ASP A 160 -16.55 21.09 32.31
C ASP A 160 -15.24 21.48 31.61
N GLU A 161 -15.14 22.74 31.15
CA GLU A 161 -13.98 23.31 30.46
C GLU A 161 -12.73 23.46 31.37
N ARG A 162 -12.61 22.65 32.44
CA ARG A 162 -11.62 22.84 33.50
C ARG A 162 -10.72 21.64 33.81
N ASP A 163 -10.81 20.53 33.09
CA ASP A 163 -9.90 19.40 33.34
C ASP A 163 -9.37 18.75 32.05
N GLU A 164 -8.39 19.39 31.40
CA GLU A 164 -7.55 18.79 30.36
C GLU A 164 -6.44 17.89 30.98
N GLY A 165 -6.82 17.01 31.91
CA GLY A 165 -5.96 15.97 32.49
C GLY A 165 -6.05 14.64 31.74
N GLU A 166 -5.16 13.68 32.07
CA GLU A 166 -5.16 12.30 31.53
C GLU A 166 -6.50 11.54 31.69
N ASP A 167 -7.45 12.05 32.49
CA ASP A 167 -8.77 11.47 32.78
C ASP A 167 -9.78 11.52 31.60
N GLY A 168 -9.46 12.23 30.51
CA GLY A 168 -10.37 12.38 29.35
C GLY A 168 -10.39 11.22 28.34
N TRP A 169 -9.55 10.19 28.50
CA TRP A 169 -9.35 9.12 27.52
C TRP A 169 -9.64 7.73 28.09
N ILE A 170 -10.43 6.93 27.36
CA ILE A 170 -10.77 5.55 27.74
C ILE A 170 -10.07 4.58 26.79
N GLU A 171 -9.27 3.64 27.29
CA GLU A 171 -8.65 2.57 26.47
C GLU A 171 -9.75 1.67 25.88
N VAL A 172 -9.76 1.51 24.56
CA VAL A 172 -10.80 0.75 23.83
C VAL A 172 -10.24 -0.39 22.99
N GLY A 173 -8.92 -0.48 22.81
CA GLY A 173 -8.37 -1.54 21.99
C GLY A 173 -6.85 -1.61 22.01
N LYS A 174 -6.34 -2.73 21.50
CA LYS A 174 -4.92 -3.00 21.26
C LYS A 174 -4.76 -3.51 19.84
N GLY A 175 -3.61 -3.27 19.25
CA GLY A 175 -3.31 -3.63 17.86
C GLY A 175 -3.24 -2.42 16.93
N GLN A 176 -2.65 -2.62 15.76
CA GLN A 176 -2.38 -1.55 14.79
C GLN A 176 -3.66 -0.94 14.23
N VAL A 177 -4.69 -1.76 14.02
CA VAL A 177 -5.98 -1.34 13.45
C VAL A 177 -7.04 -1.32 14.55
N PHE A 178 -7.92 -0.31 14.49
CA PHE A 178 -9.12 -0.24 15.33
C PHE A 178 -10.36 -0.08 14.45
N ILE A 179 -11.44 -0.78 14.80
CA ILE A 179 -12.74 -0.67 14.12
C ILE A 179 -13.71 0.00 15.09
N PRO A 180 -14.03 1.30 14.92
CA PRO A 180 -14.97 2.00 15.78
C PRO A 180 -16.36 1.38 15.65
N SER A 181 -17.09 1.35 16.75
CA SER A 181 -18.49 0.93 16.81
C SER A 181 -19.43 2.13 16.69
N ASN A 182 -20.74 1.88 16.56
CA ASN A 182 -21.75 2.93 16.60
C ASN A 182 -21.75 3.71 17.94
N MET A 183 -21.26 3.10 19.02
CA MET A 183 -21.11 3.77 20.33
C MET A 183 -19.96 4.78 20.36
N ASP A 184 -19.11 4.78 19.33
CA ASP A 184 -17.96 5.68 19.23
C ASP A 184 -18.29 6.92 18.39
N ILE A 185 -19.43 6.98 17.69
CA ILE A 185 -19.84 8.10 16.82
C ILE A 185 -19.89 9.42 17.59
N GLY A 186 -19.06 10.39 17.22
CA GLY A 186 -18.88 11.68 17.91
C GLY A 186 -17.69 11.72 18.88
N CYS A 187 -17.02 10.59 19.15
CA CYS A 187 -15.76 10.59 19.89
C CYS A 187 -14.57 10.89 18.99
N LYS A 188 -13.51 11.52 19.52
CA LYS A 188 -12.18 11.45 18.89
C LYS A 188 -11.48 10.16 19.30
N LEU A 189 -10.57 9.69 18.46
CA LEU A 189 -9.72 8.54 18.76
C LEU A 189 -8.28 8.99 19.00
N LYS A 190 -7.59 8.30 19.90
CA LYS A 190 -6.15 8.44 20.13
C LYS A 190 -5.46 7.10 19.95
N LEU A 191 -4.38 7.07 19.16
CA LEU A 191 -3.47 5.94 19.04
C LEU A 191 -2.18 6.28 19.78
N THR A 192 -1.80 5.43 20.74
CA THR A 192 -0.44 5.41 21.29
C THR A 192 0.31 4.25 20.65
N CYS A 193 1.43 4.56 19.98
CA CYS A 193 2.31 3.59 19.34
C CYS A 193 3.70 3.64 19.96
N LYS A 194 4.23 2.49 20.34
CA LYS A 194 5.61 2.33 20.82
C LYS A 194 6.41 1.47 19.84
N PRO A 195 7.37 2.05 19.08
CA PRO A 195 8.13 1.30 18.10
C PRO A 195 9.05 0.27 18.74
N GLY A 196 9.19 -0.91 18.13
CA GLY A 196 10.03 -2.02 18.62
C GLY A 196 10.78 -2.74 17.50
N ASP A 197 11.81 -3.51 17.88
CA ASP A 197 12.65 -4.36 16.99
C ASP A 197 12.74 -5.82 17.48
N GLY A 198 11.84 -6.21 18.37
CA GLY A 198 11.83 -7.51 19.04
C GLY A 198 12.79 -7.63 20.23
N LYS A 199 13.72 -6.67 20.42
CA LYS A 199 14.69 -6.66 21.53
C LYS A 199 14.47 -5.49 22.49
N ARG A 200 14.21 -4.29 21.96
CA ARG A 200 14.02 -3.06 22.70
C ARG A 200 12.91 -2.21 22.09
N PHE A 201 12.53 -1.16 22.82
CA PHE A 201 11.52 -0.22 22.40
C PHE A 201 12.07 1.21 22.33
N GLY A 202 11.56 1.97 21.36
CA GLY A 202 11.82 3.39 21.21
C GLY A 202 11.02 4.27 22.16
N MET A 203 10.72 5.49 21.69
CA MET A 203 9.83 6.42 22.38
C MET A 203 8.40 6.27 21.89
N ASP A 204 7.47 6.28 22.84
CA ASP A 204 6.03 6.26 22.56
C ASP A 204 5.65 7.53 21.77
N ARG A 205 4.76 7.40 20.79
CA ARG A 205 4.17 8.49 20.02
C ARG A 205 2.65 8.41 20.14
N GLU A 206 2.03 9.55 20.41
CA GLU A 206 0.57 9.68 20.45
C GLU A 206 0.07 10.41 19.21
N LEU A 207 -1.04 9.93 18.66
CA LEU A 207 -1.75 10.53 17.53
C LEU A 207 -3.22 10.68 17.91
N VAL A 208 -3.83 11.80 17.58
CA VAL A 208 -5.27 12.04 17.80
C VAL A 208 -5.94 12.34 16.47
N THR A 209 -7.14 11.80 16.25
CA THR A 209 -7.91 12.07 15.03
C THR A 209 -8.25 13.56 14.93
N MET A 210 -8.21 14.10 13.70
CA MET A 210 -8.60 15.49 13.44
C MET A 210 -10.09 15.70 13.72
N GLY A 211 -10.92 14.82 13.16
CA GLY A 211 -12.37 14.77 13.37
C GLY A 211 -12.79 13.77 14.44
N THR A 212 -14.11 13.63 14.58
CA THR A 212 -14.75 12.60 15.40
C THR A 212 -15.17 11.42 14.52
N VAL A 213 -15.44 10.26 15.12
CA VAL A 213 -16.01 9.12 14.41
C VAL A 213 -17.38 9.49 13.84
N GLU A 214 -17.58 9.29 12.55
CA GLU A 214 -18.82 9.56 11.83
C GLU A 214 -19.63 8.26 11.64
N ALA A 215 -20.92 8.40 11.30
CA ALA A 215 -21.74 7.25 10.94
C ALA A 215 -21.29 6.69 9.58
N GLY A 216 -21.17 5.37 9.47
CA GLY A 216 -20.98 4.72 8.17
C GLY A 216 -22.25 4.72 7.32
N PRO A 217 -22.19 4.27 6.05
CA PRO A 217 -23.32 4.22 5.10
C PRO A 217 -24.48 3.27 5.47
N GLY A 218 -24.45 2.63 6.64
CA GLY A 218 -25.30 1.48 6.92
C GLY A 218 -24.77 0.24 6.21
N THR A 219 -25.51 -0.27 5.23
CA THR A 219 -25.15 -1.48 4.47
C THR A 219 -24.32 -1.14 3.23
N CYS A 220 -23.21 -1.84 3.07
CA CYS A 220 -22.40 -1.86 1.86
C CYS A 220 -22.68 -3.11 1.04
N THR A 221 -22.49 -3.04 -0.28
CA THR A 221 -22.75 -4.18 -1.17
C THR A 221 -21.86 -5.40 -0.90
N PHE A 222 -20.72 -5.20 -0.25
CA PHE A 222 -19.80 -6.27 0.13
C PHE A 222 -20.13 -6.92 1.48
N ASP A 223 -21.04 -6.36 2.30
CA ASP A 223 -21.33 -6.92 3.62
C ASP A 223 -21.93 -8.33 3.51
N ASN A 224 -22.87 -8.56 2.57
CA ASN A 224 -23.42 -9.88 2.29
C ASN A 224 -22.37 -10.84 1.70
N ARG A 225 -21.41 -10.30 0.95
CA ARG A 225 -20.32 -11.08 0.33
C ARG A 225 -19.33 -11.56 1.38
N HIS A 226 -19.09 -10.75 2.43
CA HIS A 226 -18.22 -11.11 3.56
C HIS A 226 -18.72 -12.32 4.35
N MET A 227 -20.01 -12.65 4.27
CA MET A 227 -20.55 -13.87 4.88
C MET A 227 -19.94 -15.15 4.28
N TYR A 228 -19.52 -15.11 3.01
CA TYR A 228 -18.85 -16.22 2.30
C TYR A 228 -17.34 -16.27 2.58
N THR A 229 -16.78 -15.19 3.13
CA THR A 229 -15.34 -15.00 3.32
C THR A 229 -14.96 -14.72 4.77
N ASN A 230 -15.80 -15.16 5.71
CA ASN A 230 -15.63 -14.90 7.15
C ASN A 230 -14.35 -15.48 7.78
N LYS A 231 -13.64 -16.36 7.06
CA LYS A 231 -12.39 -16.99 7.47
C LYS A 231 -11.41 -17.02 6.31
N MET A 232 -10.13 -17.09 6.67
CA MET A 232 -9.06 -17.49 5.74
C MET A 232 -9.31 -18.91 5.25
N THR A 233 -8.91 -19.17 4.01
CA THR A 233 -8.94 -20.49 3.38
C THR A 233 -7.78 -21.37 3.90
N ASP A 234 -7.95 -22.69 3.82
CA ASP A 234 -6.87 -23.64 4.14
C ASP A 234 -5.76 -23.68 3.06
N ASP A 235 -4.69 -24.44 3.32
CA ASP A 235 -3.50 -24.57 2.45
C ASP A 235 -3.76 -25.30 1.11
N SER A 236 -4.93 -25.92 0.95
CA SER A 236 -5.32 -26.55 -0.32
C SER A 236 -6.01 -25.57 -1.27
N THR A 237 -6.46 -24.42 -0.75
CA THR A 237 -7.27 -23.43 -1.46
C THR A 237 -6.56 -22.09 -1.53
N ILE A 238 -6.75 -21.32 -2.60
CA ILE A 238 -6.31 -19.93 -2.75
C ILE A 238 -7.54 -19.08 -3.06
N ARG A 239 -7.84 -18.09 -2.21
CA ARG A 239 -8.85 -17.07 -2.51
C ARG A 239 -8.23 -15.94 -3.30
N VAL A 240 -8.81 -15.63 -4.45
CA VAL A 240 -8.30 -14.64 -5.41
C VAL A 240 -9.32 -13.53 -5.59
N VAL A 241 -8.83 -12.29 -5.59
CA VAL A 241 -9.60 -11.09 -5.87
C VAL A 241 -9.04 -10.39 -7.11
N SER A 242 -9.91 -9.94 -8.02
CA SER A 242 -9.58 -8.95 -9.06
C SER A 242 -10.50 -7.76 -8.92
N TYR A 243 -9.96 -6.54 -8.83
CA TYR A 243 -10.78 -5.35 -8.62
C TYR A 243 -10.17 -4.06 -9.18
N ASN A 244 -10.85 -3.42 -10.14
CA ASN A 244 -10.61 -2.04 -10.50
C ASN A 244 -11.22 -1.13 -9.42
N ILE A 245 -10.39 -0.36 -8.72
CA ILE A 245 -10.81 0.41 -7.53
C ILE A 245 -11.12 1.88 -7.82
N LEU A 246 -11.22 2.26 -9.11
CA LEU A 246 -11.50 3.61 -9.58
C LEU A 246 -10.47 4.64 -9.09
N ALA A 247 -9.55 5.04 -9.96
CA ALA A 247 -8.47 5.95 -9.58
C ALA A 247 -9.04 7.34 -9.29
N ASP A 248 -8.49 7.97 -8.26
CA ASP A 248 -8.91 9.28 -7.80
C ASP A 248 -8.71 10.37 -8.86
N VAL A 249 -7.61 10.25 -9.61
CA VAL A 249 -7.30 11.12 -10.75
C VAL A 249 -8.42 11.15 -11.79
N TYR A 250 -9.22 10.08 -11.90
CA TYR A 250 -10.38 10.02 -12.78
C TYR A 250 -11.67 10.41 -12.05
N ALA A 251 -11.89 9.93 -10.82
CA ALA A 251 -13.11 10.19 -10.06
C ALA A 251 -13.34 11.68 -9.74
N GLN A 252 -12.27 12.44 -9.50
CA GLN A 252 -12.38 13.83 -9.05
C GLN A 252 -12.64 14.86 -10.16
N THR A 253 -12.59 14.47 -11.44
CA THR A 253 -12.78 15.42 -12.54
C THR A 253 -14.22 15.96 -12.59
N ASP A 254 -14.41 17.20 -13.04
CA ASP A 254 -15.74 17.79 -13.22
C ASP A 254 -16.61 16.93 -14.15
N LEU A 255 -16.00 16.36 -15.19
CA LEU A 255 -16.67 15.44 -16.11
C LEU A 255 -17.19 14.21 -15.36
N SER A 256 -16.37 13.60 -14.50
CA SER A 256 -16.78 12.46 -13.70
C SER A 256 -17.92 12.81 -12.75
N LYS A 257 -17.81 13.91 -12.01
CA LYS A 257 -18.84 14.32 -11.03
C LYS A 257 -20.17 14.73 -11.69
N THR A 258 -20.14 15.33 -12.89
CA THR A 258 -21.34 15.90 -13.53
C THR A 258 -21.92 15.07 -14.67
N VAL A 259 -21.15 14.18 -15.28
CA VAL A 259 -21.57 13.40 -16.47
C VAL A 259 -21.50 11.89 -16.22
N LEU A 260 -20.39 11.37 -15.69
CA LEU A 260 -20.24 9.92 -15.49
C LEU A 260 -21.02 9.45 -14.25
N TYR A 261 -20.91 10.19 -13.14
CA TYR A 261 -21.44 9.82 -11.83
C TYR A 261 -22.39 10.87 -11.21
N PRO A 262 -23.30 11.51 -11.97
CA PRO A 262 -24.17 12.57 -11.42
C PRO A 262 -25.17 12.07 -10.37
N TYR A 263 -25.37 10.75 -10.30
CA TYR A 263 -26.21 10.07 -9.31
C TYR A 263 -25.49 9.79 -7.99
N CYS A 264 -24.16 9.78 -7.98
CA CYS A 264 -23.39 9.47 -6.78
C CYS A 264 -23.34 10.70 -5.86
N ALA A 265 -23.57 10.50 -4.57
CA ALA A 265 -23.44 11.58 -3.60
C ALA A 265 -22.00 12.13 -3.63
N PRO A 266 -21.78 13.46 -3.71
CA PRO A 266 -20.44 14.01 -3.90
C PRO A 266 -19.41 13.54 -2.86
N TYR A 267 -19.80 13.44 -1.58
CA TYR A 267 -18.92 12.95 -0.51
C TYR A 267 -18.51 11.48 -0.68
N ALA A 268 -19.31 10.67 -1.37
CA ALA A 268 -19.03 9.25 -1.61
C ALA A 268 -18.05 9.02 -2.77
N LEU A 269 -17.81 10.04 -3.61
CA LEU A 269 -16.75 10.04 -4.62
C LEU A 269 -15.39 10.45 -4.04
N GLU A 270 -15.37 11.18 -2.93
CA GLU A 270 -14.14 11.66 -2.31
C GLU A 270 -13.25 10.48 -1.87
N LEU A 271 -11.93 10.63 -2.07
CA LEU A 271 -10.97 9.54 -1.93
C LEU A 271 -11.03 8.87 -0.55
N ASP A 272 -11.02 9.67 0.52
CA ASP A 272 -10.98 9.17 1.89
C ASP A 272 -12.18 8.28 2.24
N TYR A 273 -13.36 8.63 1.70
CA TYR A 273 -14.57 7.84 1.86
C TYR A 273 -14.45 6.51 1.12
N ARG A 274 -14.10 6.55 -0.17
CA ARG A 274 -13.94 5.33 -0.99
C ARG A 274 -12.87 4.41 -0.41
N GLN A 275 -11.74 4.96 0.05
CA GLN A 275 -10.65 4.21 0.67
C GLN A 275 -11.09 3.51 1.97
N SER A 276 -11.95 4.13 2.77
CA SER A 276 -12.51 3.48 3.97
C SER A 276 -13.31 2.23 3.58
N LEU A 277 -14.17 2.35 2.57
CA LEU A 277 -14.96 1.23 2.05
C LEU A 277 -14.08 0.15 1.40
N ILE A 278 -13.13 0.52 0.54
CA ILE A 278 -12.19 -0.41 -0.11
C ILE A 278 -11.39 -1.20 0.92
N LYS A 279 -10.88 -0.55 1.98
CA LYS A 279 -10.15 -1.23 3.06
C LYS A 279 -11.03 -2.25 3.78
N LYS A 280 -12.26 -1.88 4.14
CA LYS A 280 -13.21 -2.81 4.78
C LYS A 280 -13.53 -3.97 3.84
N GLU A 281 -13.78 -3.68 2.58
CA GLU A 281 -14.11 -4.64 1.53
C GLU A 281 -12.99 -5.67 1.35
N LEU A 282 -11.76 -5.23 1.07
CA LEU A 282 -10.62 -6.09 0.80
C LEU A 282 -10.20 -6.90 2.04
N ALA A 283 -10.19 -6.28 3.23
CA ALA A 283 -9.86 -6.97 4.47
C ALA A 283 -10.88 -8.06 4.80
N GLY A 284 -12.18 -7.78 4.62
CA GLY A 284 -13.25 -8.74 4.90
C GLY A 284 -13.30 -9.93 3.94
N TYR A 285 -12.69 -9.82 2.75
CA TYR A 285 -12.56 -10.96 1.83
C TYR A 285 -11.60 -12.03 2.34
N ASN A 286 -10.71 -11.74 3.30
CA ASN A 286 -9.71 -12.71 3.78
C ASN A 286 -9.02 -13.44 2.62
N ALA A 287 -8.67 -12.70 1.56
CA ALA A 287 -8.11 -13.24 0.33
C ALA A 287 -6.68 -13.75 0.55
N ASP A 288 -6.16 -14.47 -0.43
CA ASP A 288 -4.76 -14.90 -0.47
C ASP A 288 -3.98 -14.17 -1.56
N ILE A 289 -4.64 -13.82 -2.66
CA ILE A 289 -4.10 -13.01 -3.76
C ILE A 289 -5.11 -11.91 -4.09
N ILE A 290 -4.67 -10.66 -4.21
CA ILE A 290 -5.51 -9.52 -4.60
C ILE A 290 -4.81 -8.78 -5.73
N CYS A 291 -5.42 -8.79 -6.92
CA CYS A 291 -4.98 -8.03 -8.08
C CYS A 291 -5.86 -6.79 -8.24
N LEU A 292 -5.27 -5.61 -8.12
CA LEU A 292 -5.97 -4.33 -8.23
C LEU A 292 -5.55 -3.57 -9.49
N GLN A 293 -6.51 -2.86 -10.08
CA GLN A 293 -6.31 -1.91 -11.18
C GLN A 293 -6.75 -0.52 -10.73
N GLU A 294 -6.27 0.53 -11.40
CA GLU A 294 -6.59 1.92 -11.04
C GLU A 294 -6.16 2.32 -9.63
N VAL A 295 -4.98 1.84 -9.23
CA VAL A 295 -4.41 2.19 -7.93
C VAL A 295 -3.53 3.42 -8.08
N ASP A 296 -3.97 4.59 -7.57
CA ASP A 296 -3.12 5.77 -7.51
C ASP A 296 -1.84 5.47 -6.70
N LYS A 297 -0.70 6.07 -7.10
CA LYS A 297 0.58 5.84 -6.42
C LYS A 297 0.51 6.06 -4.90
N ASN A 298 -0.13 7.16 -4.49
CA ASN A 298 -0.27 7.51 -3.07
C ASN A 298 -1.31 6.62 -2.38
N VAL A 299 -2.35 6.17 -3.09
CA VAL A 299 -3.29 5.18 -2.55
C VAL A 299 -2.57 3.88 -2.22
N PHE A 300 -1.66 3.42 -3.09
CA PHE A 300 -0.83 2.25 -2.77
C PHE A 300 0.06 2.50 -1.54
N SER A 301 0.91 3.53 -1.57
CA SER A 301 1.95 3.73 -0.55
C SER A 301 1.39 4.15 0.82
N ASP A 302 0.37 5.01 0.82
CA ASP A 302 -0.07 5.72 2.02
C ASP A 302 -1.32 5.11 2.64
N SER A 303 -2.07 4.31 1.87
CA SER A 303 -3.40 3.83 2.28
C SER A 303 -3.52 2.31 2.25
N LEU A 304 -3.38 1.67 1.09
CA LEU A 304 -3.61 0.23 0.92
C LEU A 304 -2.47 -0.63 1.45
N CYS A 305 -1.20 -0.26 1.19
CA CYS A 305 -0.06 -1.03 1.68
C CYS A 305 -0.03 -1.10 3.22
N PRO A 306 -0.13 0.04 3.97
CA PRO A 306 -0.18 -0.02 5.43
C PRO A 306 -1.41 -0.77 5.96
N ALA A 307 -2.57 -0.63 5.31
CA ALA A 307 -3.78 -1.31 5.72
C ALA A 307 -3.68 -2.83 5.52
N LEU A 308 -3.27 -3.29 4.34
CA LEU A 308 -3.21 -4.72 4.02
C LEU A 308 -2.01 -5.42 4.68
N ASP A 309 -0.91 -4.73 4.96
CA ASP A 309 0.18 -5.26 5.81
C ASP A 309 -0.35 -5.63 7.20
N ALA A 310 -1.19 -4.78 7.80
CA ALA A 310 -1.84 -5.08 9.08
C ALA A 310 -2.78 -6.30 9.03
N PHE A 311 -3.23 -6.70 7.83
CA PHE A 311 -4.02 -7.92 7.58
C PHE A 311 -3.18 -9.10 7.06
N GLY A 312 -1.84 -8.99 7.10
CA GLY A 312 -0.89 -10.06 6.80
C GLY A 312 -0.55 -10.23 5.32
N PHE A 313 -0.69 -9.17 4.52
CA PHE A 313 -0.31 -9.18 3.11
C PHE A 313 1.00 -8.46 2.87
N ASP A 314 1.79 -8.97 1.92
CA ASP A 314 2.80 -8.20 1.22
C ASP A 314 2.21 -7.69 -0.11
N GLY A 315 2.73 -6.59 -0.63
CA GLY A 315 2.21 -5.96 -1.85
C GLY A 315 3.31 -5.44 -2.76
N VAL A 316 3.10 -5.59 -4.07
CA VAL A 316 3.94 -5.00 -5.12
C VAL A 316 3.11 -4.10 -6.01
N PHE A 317 3.69 -2.96 -6.42
CA PHE A 317 3.04 -1.95 -7.23
C PHE A 317 3.80 -1.70 -8.52
N ARG A 318 3.06 -1.53 -9.61
CA ARG A 318 3.58 -1.16 -10.92
C ARG A 318 2.75 -0.02 -11.48
N ILE A 319 3.35 1.16 -11.54
CA ILE A 319 2.72 2.34 -12.17
C ILE A 319 2.60 2.12 -13.68
N LYS A 320 1.52 2.63 -14.30
CA LYS A 320 1.47 2.80 -15.75
C LYS A 320 2.24 4.07 -16.09
N GLU A 321 3.32 3.92 -16.85
CA GLU A 321 4.16 5.05 -17.25
C GLU A 321 3.29 6.16 -17.89
N LYS A 322 3.61 7.43 -17.68
CA LYS A 322 2.81 8.58 -18.16
C LYS A 322 1.39 8.68 -17.56
N GLN A 323 1.02 7.87 -16.58
CA GLN A 323 -0.24 7.97 -15.84
C GLN A 323 0.04 8.14 -14.34
N HIS A 324 -1.00 8.42 -13.56
CA HIS A 324 -0.92 8.64 -12.11
C HIS A 324 -1.33 7.42 -11.27
N GLU A 325 -1.86 6.40 -11.94
CA GLU A 325 -2.30 5.13 -11.35
C GLU A 325 -1.58 3.94 -11.98
N GLY A 326 -1.78 2.77 -11.39
CA GLY A 326 -1.28 1.53 -11.94
C GLY A 326 -1.91 0.30 -11.32
N LEU A 327 -1.10 -0.75 -11.26
CA LEU A 327 -1.50 -2.09 -10.87
C LEU A 327 -0.86 -2.45 -9.54
N ALA A 328 -1.61 -3.12 -8.68
CA ALA A 328 -1.07 -3.70 -7.46
C ALA A 328 -1.40 -5.19 -7.38
N THR A 329 -0.46 -5.99 -6.88
CA THR A 329 -0.69 -7.39 -6.52
C THR A 329 -0.29 -7.57 -5.07
N TYR A 330 -1.25 -7.95 -4.24
CA TYR A 330 -1.03 -8.34 -2.85
C TYR A 330 -1.11 -9.85 -2.70
N TYR A 331 -0.31 -10.40 -1.79
CA TYR A 331 -0.29 -11.82 -1.50
C TYR A 331 -0.14 -12.07 0.01
N ARG A 332 -0.85 -13.07 0.52
CA ARG A 332 -0.88 -13.39 1.95
C ARG A 332 0.45 -14.02 2.38
N ARG A 333 1.20 -13.31 3.23
CA ARG A 333 2.55 -13.69 3.68
C ARG A 333 2.61 -15.07 4.33
N SER A 334 1.54 -15.47 5.03
CA SER A 334 1.46 -16.77 5.70
C SER A 334 1.31 -17.96 4.74
N LYS A 335 0.90 -17.74 3.49
CA LYS A 335 0.66 -18.82 2.51
C LYS A 335 1.58 -18.74 1.30
N LEU A 336 1.95 -17.52 0.88
CA LEU A 336 2.67 -17.28 -0.35
C LEU A 336 3.91 -16.43 -0.09
N LYS A 337 4.95 -16.70 -0.87
CA LYS A 337 6.15 -15.84 -0.97
C LYS A 337 6.38 -15.46 -2.43
N LEU A 338 6.85 -14.24 -2.64
CA LEU A 338 7.25 -13.75 -3.95
C LEU A 338 8.65 -14.29 -4.32
N LEU A 339 8.77 -14.93 -5.47
CA LEU A 339 10.04 -15.42 -6.01
C LEU A 339 10.69 -14.41 -6.95
N SER A 340 9.91 -13.82 -7.86
CA SER A 340 10.39 -12.87 -8.87
C SER A 340 9.24 -12.05 -9.46
N GLN A 341 9.59 -10.94 -10.11
CA GLN A 341 8.66 -10.08 -10.85
C GLN A 341 9.14 -9.91 -12.29
N HIS A 342 8.19 -9.83 -13.23
CA HIS A 342 8.47 -9.74 -14.68
C HIS A 342 7.55 -8.73 -15.36
N ASP A 343 7.41 -7.55 -14.76
CA ASP A 343 6.51 -6.51 -15.24
C ASP A 343 7.00 -5.87 -16.55
N ILE A 344 6.08 -5.60 -17.48
CA ILE A 344 6.40 -4.95 -18.77
C ILE A 344 5.38 -3.89 -19.15
N MET A 345 5.85 -2.80 -19.78
CA MET A 345 4.98 -1.92 -20.57
C MET A 345 4.80 -2.53 -21.95
N LEU A 346 3.56 -2.85 -22.33
CA LEU A 346 3.29 -3.68 -23.52
C LEU A 346 3.79 -3.06 -24.82
N SER A 347 3.67 -1.74 -24.96
CA SER A 347 4.18 -1.02 -26.13
C SER A 347 5.71 -0.99 -26.19
N GLU A 348 6.39 -0.96 -25.05
CA GLU A 348 7.85 -0.98 -25.01
C GLU A 348 8.34 -2.38 -25.39
N ALA A 349 7.79 -3.41 -24.75
CA ALA A 349 8.09 -4.81 -25.07
C ALA A 349 7.90 -5.09 -26.56
N LEU A 350 6.76 -4.68 -27.14
CA LEU A 350 6.49 -4.84 -28.58
C LEU A 350 7.59 -4.24 -29.47
N LEU A 351 8.23 -3.15 -29.05
CA LEU A 351 9.22 -2.43 -29.85
C LEU A 351 10.66 -2.88 -29.62
N SER A 352 11.00 -3.33 -28.42
CA SER A 352 12.38 -3.54 -27.99
C SER A 352 12.74 -4.98 -27.68
N ASP A 353 11.78 -5.85 -27.36
CA ASP A 353 12.04 -7.25 -27.00
C ASP A 353 11.95 -8.16 -28.24
N PRO A 354 13.03 -8.87 -28.61
CA PRO A 354 13.05 -9.80 -29.74
C PRO A 354 11.95 -10.88 -29.71
N THR A 355 11.43 -11.21 -28.52
CA THR A 355 10.33 -12.15 -28.34
C THR A 355 9.07 -11.76 -29.12
N HIS A 356 8.92 -10.48 -29.44
CA HIS A 356 7.76 -9.92 -30.15
C HIS A 356 8.04 -9.53 -31.61
N GLU A 357 9.21 -9.88 -32.18
CA GLU A 357 9.61 -9.46 -33.54
C GLU A 357 8.57 -9.83 -34.61
N GLU A 358 8.07 -11.07 -34.62
CA GLU A 358 7.04 -11.52 -35.57
C GLU A 358 5.74 -10.71 -35.46
N LEU A 359 5.33 -10.37 -34.22
CA LEU A 359 4.15 -9.55 -33.99
C LEU A 359 4.39 -8.11 -34.43
N LEU A 360 5.58 -7.56 -34.15
CA LEU A 360 5.98 -6.23 -34.56
C LEU A 360 6.01 -6.11 -36.10
N GLU A 361 6.49 -7.11 -36.82
CA GLU A 361 6.46 -7.15 -38.29
C GLU A 361 5.02 -7.05 -38.83
N LYS A 362 4.09 -7.81 -38.26
CA LYS A 362 2.66 -7.72 -38.63
C LYS A 362 2.10 -6.33 -38.32
N VAL A 363 2.36 -5.80 -37.13
CA VAL A 363 1.89 -4.46 -36.71
C VAL A 363 2.50 -3.35 -37.58
N ASN A 364 3.74 -3.49 -38.04
CA ASN A 364 4.39 -2.55 -38.96
C ASN A 364 3.66 -2.41 -40.30
N SER A 365 2.90 -3.42 -40.73
CA SER A 365 2.08 -3.35 -41.94
C SER A 365 0.87 -2.41 -41.82
N CYS A 366 0.50 -2.00 -40.60
CA CYS A 366 -0.56 -1.04 -40.32
C CYS A 366 -0.05 0.12 -39.44
N PRO A 367 0.59 1.15 -40.03
CA PRO A 367 1.22 2.24 -39.28
C PRO A 367 0.27 3.02 -38.37
N VAL A 368 -1.00 3.18 -38.77
CA VAL A 368 -2.02 3.90 -37.99
C VAL A 368 -2.34 3.15 -36.69
N LEU A 369 -2.55 1.83 -36.78
CA LEU A 369 -2.76 0.99 -35.60
C LEU A 369 -1.50 0.94 -34.72
N LYS A 370 -0.32 0.79 -35.34
CA LYS A 370 0.97 0.82 -34.63
C LYS A 370 1.09 2.08 -33.78
N GLU A 371 0.86 3.25 -34.38
CA GLU A 371 0.94 4.53 -33.68
C GLU A 371 0.02 4.56 -32.45
N LYS A 372 -1.23 4.10 -32.59
CA LYS A 372 -2.15 4.02 -31.45
C LYS A 372 -1.65 3.10 -30.36
N VAL A 373 -1.17 1.91 -30.70
CA VAL A 373 -0.63 0.92 -29.74
C VAL A 373 0.58 1.48 -29.00
N VAL A 374 1.55 2.06 -29.70
CA VAL A 374 2.81 2.52 -29.09
C VAL A 374 2.64 3.78 -28.22
N GLN A 375 1.57 4.54 -28.43
CA GLN A 375 1.22 5.67 -27.58
C GLN A 375 0.59 5.24 -26.25
N ARG A 376 0.11 4.00 -26.13
CA ARG A 376 -0.49 3.51 -24.87
C ARG A 376 0.63 3.13 -23.90
N SER A 377 0.40 3.39 -22.61
CA SER A 377 1.25 2.95 -21.52
C SER A 377 0.64 1.81 -20.71
N THR A 378 -0.18 0.98 -21.37
CA THR A 378 -0.75 -0.21 -20.76
C THR A 378 0.37 -1.14 -20.30
N THR A 379 0.25 -1.60 -19.07
CA THR A 379 1.25 -2.41 -18.37
C THR A 379 0.68 -3.77 -18.02
N LEU A 380 1.55 -4.78 -18.03
CA LEU A 380 1.30 -6.09 -17.46
C LEU A 380 2.19 -6.23 -16.22
N GLN A 381 1.58 -6.48 -15.07
CA GLN A 381 2.27 -6.85 -13.84
C GLN A 381 2.31 -8.37 -13.72
N VAL A 382 3.47 -8.95 -13.41
CA VAL A 382 3.65 -10.40 -13.30
C VAL A 382 4.42 -10.72 -12.03
N SER A 383 3.80 -11.45 -11.12
CA SER A 383 4.40 -11.92 -9.86
C SER A 383 4.46 -13.44 -9.84
N VAL A 384 5.63 -14.01 -9.62
CA VAL A 384 5.80 -15.46 -9.42
C VAL A 384 5.66 -15.75 -7.94
N LEU A 385 4.56 -16.38 -7.56
CA LEU A 385 4.25 -16.70 -6.17
C LEU A 385 4.38 -18.20 -5.93
N GLN A 386 5.02 -18.57 -4.83
CA GLN A 386 5.17 -19.95 -4.41
C GLN A 386 4.53 -20.15 -3.04
N HIS A 387 3.84 -21.27 -2.86
CA HIS A 387 3.32 -21.67 -1.56
C HIS A 387 4.45 -21.88 -0.54
N GLN A 388 4.28 -21.38 0.69
CA GLN A 388 5.33 -21.41 1.72
C GLN A 388 5.81 -22.84 2.05
N HIS A 389 4.90 -23.81 2.01
CA HIS A 389 5.15 -25.19 2.43
C HIS A 389 5.15 -26.21 1.29
N ASP A 390 4.96 -25.76 0.05
CA ASP A 390 4.86 -26.67 -1.11
C ASP A 390 5.44 -26.00 -2.37
N PRO A 391 6.72 -26.26 -2.70
CA PRO A 391 7.36 -25.67 -3.87
C PRO A 391 6.70 -26.04 -5.21
N ALA A 392 5.98 -27.16 -5.29
CA ALA A 392 5.25 -27.57 -6.49
C ALA A 392 4.05 -26.64 -6.76
N LYS A 393 3.51 -25.99 -5.73
CA LYS A 393 2.46 -24.97 -5.84
C LYS A 393 3.06 -23.60 -6.14
N THR A 394 3.58 -23.46 -7.36
CA THR A 394 4.05 -22.19 -7.92
C THR A 394 3.06 -21.68 -8.97
N VAL A 395 2.67 -20.41 -8.87
CA VAL A 395 1.71 -19.75 -9.77
C VAL A 395 2.26 -18.43 -10.28
N PHE A 396 2.06 -18.17 -11.57
CA PHE A 396 2.25 -16.87 -12.19
C PHE A 396 0.97 -16.08 -12.02
N VAL A 397 1.05 -15.00 -11.25
CA VAL A 397 -0.06 -14.06 -11.08
C VAL A 397 0.19 -12.89 -12.02
N ALA A 398 -0.56 -12.85 -13.11
CA ALA A 398 -0.60 -11.75 -14.05
C ALA A 398 -1.77 -10.82 -13.71
N ASN A 399 -1.52 -9.51 -13.78
CA ASN A 399 -2.50 -8.46 -13.58
C ASN A 399 -2.35 -7.40 -14.68
N THR A 400 -3.45 -6.96 -15.29
CA THR A 400 -3.42 -5.88 -16.30
C THR A 400 -4.67 -5.01 -16.27
N HIS A 401 -4.58 -3.87 -16.93
CA HIS A 401 -5.72 -3.01 -17.24
C HIS A 401 -5.57 -2.53 -18.69
N LEU A 402 -6.30 -3.19 -19.61
CA LEU A 402 -6.21 -2.97 -21.05
C LEU A 402 -6.84 -1.64 -21.51
N TYR A 403 -6.56 -1.25 -22.75
CA TYR A 403 -7.05 0.00 -23.32
C TYR A 403 -8.59 0.11 -23.31
N TRP A 404 -9.11 1.17 -22.69
CA TRP A 404 -10.52 1.39 -22.37
C TRP A 404 -11.44 1.69 -23.56
N HIS A 405 -10.92 2.27 -24.65
CA HIS A 405 -11.80 2.86 -25.67
C HIS A 405 -12.72 1.82 -26.32
N PRO A 406 -14.03 2.08 -26.46
CA PRO A 406 -15.00 1.08 -26.95
C PRO A 406 -14.64 0.49 -28.32
N LYS A 407 -14.15 1.32 -29.25
CA LYS A 407 -13.70 0.90 -30.59
C LYS A 407 -12.29 0.30 -30.64
N GLY A 408 -11.62 0.17 -29.49
CA GLY A 408 -10.22 -0.25 -29.38
C GLY A 408 -9.98 -1.76 -29.33
N GLY A 409 -10.88 -2.58 -29.86
CA GLY A 409 -10.74 -4.05 -29.88
C GLY A 409 -9.42 -4.52 -30.52
N ASN A 410 -9.09 -3.98 -31.70
CA ASN A 410 -7.81 -4.23 -32.38
C ASN A 410 -6.59 -3.87 -31.51
N VAL A 411 -6.61 -2.73 -30.83
CA VAL A 411 -5.53 -2.31 -29.91
C VAL A 411 -5.42 -3.29 -28.74
N ARG A 412 -6.54 -3.67 -28.12
CA ARG A 412 -6.54 -4.65 -27.02
C ARG A 412 -6.07 -6.03 -27.45
N LEU A 413 -6.34 -6.46 -28.68
CA LEU A 413 -5.83 -7.72 -29.24
C LEU A 413 -4.31 -7.72 -29.40
N ILE A 414 -3.72 -6.60 -29.86
CA ILE A 414 -2.26 -6.46 -29.90
C ILE A 414 -1.68 -6.47 -28.48
N GLN A 415 -2.27 -5.72 -27.55
CA GLN A 415 -1.86 -5.71 -26.15
C GLN A 415 -1.89 -7.12 -25.54
N MET A 416 -2.97 -7.86 -25.76
CA MET A 416 -3.13 -9.22 -25.25
C MET A 416 -2.14 -10.20 -25.89
N SER A 417 -1.87 -10.05 -27.19
CA SER A 417 -0.88 -10.87 -27.91
C SER A 417 0.54 -10.67 -27.36
N VAL A 418 0.92 -9.43 -27.06
CA VAL A 418 2.20 -9.12 -26.38
C VAL A 418 2.22 -9.75 -24.98
N ALA A 419 1.17 -9.54 -24.18
CA ALA A 419 1.08 -10.07 -22.82
C ALA A 419 1.21 -11.60 -22.77
N LEU A 420 0.48 -12.31 -23.63
CA LEU A 420 0.50 -13.78 -23.70
C LEU A 420 1.85 -14.32 -24.17
N LYS A 421 2.48 -13.67 -25.16
CA LYS A 421 3.81 -14.07 -25.64
C LYS A 421 4.88 -13.86 -24.56
N HIS A 422 4.79 -12.76 -23.82
CA HIS A 422 5.67 -12.49 -22.67
C HIS A 422 5.48 -13.54 -21.56
N LEU A 423 4.24 -13.79 -21.15
CA LEU A 423 3.93 -14.82 -20.15
C LEU A 423 4.43 -16.20 -20.59
N GLN A 424 4.23 -16.57 -21.86
CA GLN A 424 4.73 -17.83 -22.41
C GLN A 424 6.26 -17.92 -22.30
N HIS A 425 6.96 -16.84 -22.68
CA HIS A 425 8.41 -16.78 -22.61
C HIS A 425 8.89 -16.95 -21.17
N VAL A 426 8.43 -16.09 -20.24
CA VAL A 426 8.88 -16.11 -18.85
C VAL A 426 8.57 -17.44 -18.15
N ILE A 427 7.36 -17.97 -18.32
CA ILE A 427 6.96 -19.27 -17.73
C ILE A 427 7.87 -20.38 -18.24
N SER A 428 8.11 -20.45 -19.55
CA SER A 428 8.96 -21.49 -20.15
C SER A 428 10.42 -21.44 -19.68
N GLN A 429 10.93 -20.24 -19.36
CA GLN A 429 12.32 -20.05 -18.94
C GLN A 429 12.55 -20.28 -17.45
N THR A 430 11.55 -20.01 -16.60
CA THR A 430 11.75 -19.96 -15.14
C THR A 430 11.07 -21.11 -14.40
N HIS A 431 9.81 -21.43 -14.75
CA HIS A 431 9.02 -22.48 -14.09
C HIS A 431 8.01 -23.08 -15.08
N PRO A 432 8.42 -23.98 -15.99
CA PRO A 432 7.58 -24.47 -17.09
C PRO A 432 6.31 -25.22 -16.62
N ASP A 433 6.35 -25.79 -15.42
CA ASP A 433 5.23 -26.53 -14.82
C ASP A 433 4.29 -25.63 -14.00
N ALA A 434 4.66 -24.37 -13.77
CA ALA A 434 3.84 -23.43 -13.02
C ALA A 434 2.56 -23.07 -13.78
N SER A 435 1.52 -22.78 -13.02
CA SER A 435 0.20 -22.42 -13.56
C SER A 435 0.07 -20.93 -13.74
N LEU A 436 -0.72 -20.50 -14.72
CA LEU A 436 -1.07 -19.10 -14.92
C LEU A 436 -2.42 -18.77 -14.25
N LEU A 437 -2.40 -17.70 -13.46
CA LEU A 437 -3.56 -16.95 -13.03
C LEU A 437 -3.48 -15.54 -13.63
N PHE A 438 -4.43 -15.17 -14.47
CA PHE A 438 -4.42 -13.89 -15.18
C PHE A 438 -5.68 -13.08 -14.84
N SER A 439 -5.51 -12.13 -13.93
CA SER A 439 -6.55 -11.19 -13.50
C SER A 439 -6.43 -9.86 -14.22
N GLY A 440 -7.49 -9.06 -14.20
CA GLY A 440 -7.43 -7.71 -14.72
C GLY A 440 -8.78 -7.12 -15.10
N ASP A 441 -8.74 -5.84 -15.43
CA ASP A 441 -9.74 -5.15 -16.23
C ASP A 441 -9.32 -5.26 -17.70
N PHE A 442 -10.02 -6.09 -18.45
CA PHE A 442 -9.69 -6.36 -19.84
C PHE A 442 -10.40 -5.38 -20.78
N ASN A 443 -11.28 -4.51 -20.29
CA ASN A 443 -12.10 -3.61 -21.10
C ASN A 443 -12.76 -4.33 -22.30
N SER A 444 -13.15 -5.59 -22.09
CA SER A 444 -13.54 -6.53 -23.14
C SER A 444 -14.66 -7.43 -22.66
N THR A 445 -15.79 -7.43 -23.38
CA THR A 445 -16.95 -8.27 -23.06
C THR A 445 -16.74 -9.73 -23.46
N PRO A 446 -17.58 -10.68 -23.00
CA PRO A 446 -17.46 -12.09 -23.39
C PRO A 446 -17.60 -12.33 -24.91
N SER A 447 -18.21 -11.41 -25.63
CA SER A 447 -18.36 -11.44 -27.09
C SER A 447 -17.15 -10.86 -27.87
N SER A 448 -16.11 -10.43 -27.18
CA SER A 448 -14.93 -9.80 -27.79
C SER A 448 -13.89 -10.82 -28.27
N GLY A 449 -13.04 -10.39 -29.21
CA GLY A 449 -11.92 -11.19 -29.68
C GLY A 449 -10.87 -11.44 -28.59
N VAL A 450 -10.72 -10.54 -27.61
CA VAL A 450 -9.80 -10.74 -26.48
C VAL A 450 -10.28 -11.89 -25.60
N PHE A 451 -11.57 -11.93 -25.27
CA PHE A 451 -12.14 -13.03 -24.49
C PHE A 451 -12.07 -14.35 -25.27
N GLN A 452 -12.39 -14.33 -26.57
CA GLN A 452 -12.24 -15.50 -27.43
C GLN A 452 -10.80 -16.01 -27.46
N LEU A 453 -9.83 -15.12 -27.67
CA LEU A 453 -8.40 -15.49 -27.70
C LEU A 453 -8.00 -16.18 -26.40
N LEU A 454 -8.34 -15.61 -25.25
CA LEU A 454 -8.00 -16.16 -23.93
C LEU A 454 -8.69 -17.51 -23.65
N SER A 455 -9.99 -17.62 -23.94
CA SER A 455 -10.78 -18.81 -23.61
C SER A 455 -10.60 -19.97 -24.58
N GLN A 456 -10.30 -19.69 -25.86
CA GLN A 456 -10.18 -20.71 -26.91
C GLN A 456 -8.72 -20.97 -27.33
N GLY A 457 -7.78 -20.11 -26.91
CA GLY A 457 -6.37 -20.20 -27.26
C GLY A 457 -6.04 -19.78 -28.70
N VAL A 458 -7.06 -19.46 -29.51
CA VAL A 458 -6.92 -19.08 -30.93
C VAL A 458 -7.93 -18.00 -31.30
N LEU A 459 -7.52 -17.11 -32.20
CA LEU A 459 -8.37 -16.10 -32.81
C LEU A 459 -8.05 -15.99 -34.30
N PRO A 460 -9.04 -16.19 -35.20
CA PRO A 460 -8.79 -16.12 -36.63
C PRO A 460 -8.62 -14.68 -37.12
N SER A 461 -7.87 -14.51 -38.21
CA SER A 461 -7.69 -13.26 -38.95
C SER A 461 -8.97 -12.62 -39.47
N THR A 462 -10.05 -13.39 -39.59
CA THR A 462 -11.38 -12.92 -40.02
C THR A 462 -12.22 -12.32 -38.89
N HIS A 463 -11.74 -12.34 -37.64
CA HIS A 463 -12.51 -11.81 -36.51
C HIS A 463 -12.74 -10.28 -36.64
N PRO A 464 -13.97 -9.77 -36.41
CA PRO A 464 -14.32 -8.36 -36.64
C PRO A 464 -13.52 -7.37 -35.79
N ASP A 465 -13.08 -7.77 -34.60
CA ASP A 465 -12.28 -6.90 -33.72
C ASP A 465 -10.96 -6.45 -34.33
N TRP A 466 -10.40 -7.17 -35.32
CA TRP A 466 -9.21 -6.71 -36.05
C TRP A 466 -9.44 -5.39 -36.79
N GLY A 467 -10.70 -5.05 -37.10
CA GLY A 467 -11.12 -3.81 -37.74
C GLY A 467 -12.03 -2.94 -36.87
N SER A 468 -12.00 -3.09 -35.53
CA SER A 468 -12.96 -2.44 -34.63
C SER A 468 -13.00 -0.90 -34.69
N SER A 469 -11.93 -0.27 -35.18
CA SER A 469 -11.82 1.19 -35.38
C SER A 469 -11.97 1.63 -36.84
N GLY A 470 -12.28 0.73 -37.77
CA GLY A 470 -12.46 1.02 -39.19
C GLY A 470 -11.31 0.52 -40.09
N PRO A 471 -11.41 0.75 -41.41
CA PRO A 471 -10.52 0.14 -42.41
C PRO A 471 -9.06 0.63 -42.34
N GLU A 472 -8.81 1.84 -41.84
CA GLU A 472 -7.46 2.41 -41.72
C GLU A 472 -6.62 1.72 -40.64
N GLU A 473 -7.27 1.04 -39.70
CA GLU A 473 -6.65 0.33 -38.56
C GLU A 473 -6.91 -1.17 -38.61
N LEU A 474 -7.37 -1.67 -39.76
CA LEU A 474 -7.63 -3.09 -39.97
C LEU A 474 -6.30 -3.84 -40.07
N LEU A 475 -6.09 -4.79 -39.15
CA LEU A 475 -4.94 -5.69 -39.17
C LEU A 475 -5.40 -7.15 -39.01
N PRO A 476 -5.79 -7.82 -40.12
CA PRO A 476 -6.21 -9.22 -40.08
C PRO A 476 -5.00 -10.11 -39.79
N MET A 477 -5.01 -10.82 -38.66
CA MET A 477 -3.99 -11.81 -38.36
C MET A 477 -4.52 -12.94 -37.50
N ASP A 478 -4.00 -14.15 -37.70
CA ASP A 478 -4.26 -15.24 -36.77
C ASP A 478 -3.42 -15.02 -35.50
N ALA A 479 -4.06 -15.10 -34.34
CA ALA A 479 -3.41 -15.04 -33.03
C ALA A 479 -3.66 -16.34 -32.28
N SER A 480 -2.66 -16.82 -31.53
CA SER A 480 -2.80 -18.03 -30.71
C SER A 480 -1.84 -18.04 -29.53
N HIS A 481 -2.15 -18.85 -28.52
CA HIS A 481 -1.30 -19.08 -27.35
C HIS A 481 -1.46 -20.52 -26.82
N PRO A 482 -0.49 -21.05 -26.06
CA PRO A 482 -0.54 -22.44 -25.60
C PRO A 482 -1.37 -22.64 -24.32
N PHE A 483 -1.67 -21.58 -23.57
CA PHE A 483 -2.42 -21.70 -22.31
C PHE A 483 -3.84 -22.20 -22.53
N GLN A 484 -4.32 -23.05 -21.62
CA GLN A 484 -5.72 -23.45 -21.55
C GLN A 484 -6.36 -22.67 -20.41
N LEU A 485 -6.99 -21.53 -20.72
CA LEU A 485 -7.54 -20.63 -19.71
C LEU A 485 -9.06 -20.71 -19.67
N SER A 486 -9.60 -20.52 -18.47
CA SER A 486 -11.04 -20.35 -18.27
C SER A 486 -11.30 -19.26 -17.24
N SER A 487 -12.39 -18.50 -17.41
CA SER A 487 -12.81 -17.48 -16.44
C SER A 487 -13.36 -18.14 -15.18
N ALA A 488 -12.65 -18.00 -14.06
CA ALA A 488 -13.00 -18.61 -12.79
C ALA A 488 -14.34 -18.11 -12.24
N CYS A 489 -14.67 -16.83 -12.48
CA CYS A 489 -15.94 -16.23 -12.07
C CYS A 489 -17.02 -16.30 -13.17
N GLY A 490 -16.75 -17.03 -14.27
CA GLY A 490 -17.65 -17.13 -15.41
C GLY A 490 -17.79 -15.81 -16.16
N GLU A 491 -19.00 -15.55 -16.65
CA GLU A 491 -19.38 -14.37 -17.43
C GLU A 491 -20.56 -13.66 -16.73
N PRO A 492 -20.30 -12.89 -15.65
CA PRO A 492 -21.36 -12.12 -15.00
C PRO A 492 -22.11 -11.21 -15.98
N ALA A 493 -23.34 -10.83 -15.66
CA ALA A 493 -24.08 -9.87 -16.48
C ALA A 493 -23.31 -8.54 -16.66
N TYR A 494 -22.62 -8.13 -15.59
CA TYR A 494 -21.72 -7.00 -15.58
C TYR A 494 -20.74 -7.11 -14.41
N THR A 495 -19.59 -6.48 -14.59
CA THR A 495 -18.60 -6.21 -13.54
C THR A 495 -18.31 -4.72 -13.41
N ASN A 496 -18.63 -3.92 -14.44
CA ASN A 496 -18.73 -2.47 -14.41
C ASN A 496 -20.19 -2.04 -14.60
N TYR A 497 -20.69 -1.09 -13.81
CA TYR A 497 -22.07 -0.61 -13.91
C TYR A 497 -22.20 0.90 -13.62
N VAL A 498 -22.33 1.70 -14.68
CA VAL A 498 -22.44 3.18 -14.60
C VAL A 498 -23.68 3.70 -15.30
N GLY A 499 -23.97 5.00 -15.13
CA GLY A 499 -25.02 5.70 -15.87
C GLY A 499 -24.77 5.70 -17.38
N GLY A 500 -25.38 4.76 -18.10
CA GLY A 500 -25.33 4.68 -19.58
C GLY A 500 -24.45 3.56 -20.14
N PHE A 501 -23.74 2.81 -19.30
CA PHE A 501 -23.00 1.61 -19.71
C PHE A 501 -22.94 0.58 -18.58
N HIS A 502 -23.06 -0.68 -18.93
CA HIS A 502 -22.74 -1.80 -18.05
C HIS A 502 -22.23 -2.98 -18.87
N GLY A 503 -21.26 -3.71 -18.33
CA GLY A 503 -20.68 -4.85 -19.02
C GLY A 503 -19.74 -5.65 -18.15
N CYS A 504 -19.53 -6.91 -18.53
CA CYS A 504 -18.50 -7.76 -17.94
C CYS A 504 -17.17 -7.41 -18.59
N LEU A 505 -16.29 -6.75 -17.84
CA LEU A 505 -14.99 -6.27 -18.31
C LEU A 505 -13.83 -6.92 -17.55
N ASP A 506 -14.12 -7.39 -16.34
CA ASP A 506 -13.14 -7.93 -15.41
C ASP A 506 -13.19 -9.46 -15.43
N TYR A 507 -12.02 -10.11 -15.32
CA TYR A 507 -11.94 -11.56 -15.27
C TYR A 507 -10.81 -12.03 -14.35
N ILE A 508 -10.96 -13.24 -13.84
CA ILE A 508 -9.88 -14.03 -13.23
C ILE A 508 -9.73 -15.28 -14.10
N PHE A 509 -8.80 -15.27 -15.05
CA PHE A 509 -8.50 -16.46 -15.85
C PHE A 509 -7.58 -17.39 -15.07
N MET A 510 -7.88 -18.68 -15.07
CA MET A 510 -7.07 -19.72 -14.44
C MET A 510 -6.86 -20.89 -15.39
N GLU A 511 -5.78 -21.64 -15.18
CA GLU A 511 -5.52 -22.90 -15.90
C GLU A 511 -6.21 -24.10 -15.22
N PRO A 512 -7.23 -24.72 -15.85
CA PRO A 512 -7.99 -25.83 -15.25
C PRO A 512 -7.17 -27.09 -15.02
N ARG A 513 -5.98 -27.22 -15.61
CA ARG A 513 -5.08 -28.35 -15.35
C ARG A 513 -4.65 -28.40 -13.88
N ALA A 514 -4.37 -27.25 -13.28
CA ALA A 514 -3.81 -27.18 -11.92
C ALA A 514 -4.76 -26.59 -10.89
N LEU A 515 -5.73 -25.76 -11.33
CA LEU A 515 -6.67 -25.08 -10.45
C LEU A 515 -8.09 -25.54 -10.76
N GLN A 516 -8.91 -25.62 -9.71
CA GLN A 516 -10.34 -25.88 -9.81
C GLN A 516 -11.11 -24.81 -9.04
N VAL A 517 -12.17 -24.26 -9.62
CA VAL A 517 -13.07 -23.37 -8.88
C VAL A 517 -13.79 -24.17 -7.80
N ASN A 518 -13.55 -23.82 -6.54
CA ASN A 518 -14.22 -24.39 -5.37
C ASN A 518 -15.49 -23.61 -5.03
N GLN A 519 -15.40 -22.28 -5.02
CA GLN A 519 -16.56 -21.39 -4.89
C GLN A 519 -16.33 -20.06 -5.62
N ILE A 520 -17.44 -19.45 -6.05
CA ILE A 520 -17.49 -18.08 -6.55
C ILE A 520 -18.30 -17.29 -5.54
N ILE A 521 -17.75 -16.21 -5.00
CA ILE A 521 -18.46 -15.37 -4.05
C ILE A 521 -19.42 -14.51 -4.88
N PRO A 522 -20.74 -14.59 -4.62
CA PRO A 522 -21.73 -13.94 -5.48
C PRO A 522 -21.48 -12.44 -5.58
N LEU A 523 -21.68 -11.88 -6.78
CA LEU A 523 -21.73 -10.44 -6.96
C LEU A 523 -22.96 -9.88 -6.24
N PRO A 524 -22.96 -8.57 -5.89
CA PRO A 524 -24.14 -7.90 -5.40
C PRO A 524 -25.32 -8.09 -6.36
N THR A 525 -26.52 -8.25 -5.80
CA THR A 525 -27.74 -8.35 -6.60
C THR A 525 -27.97 -7.09 -7.40
N HIS A 526 -28.73 -7.20 -8.50
CA HIS A 526 -29.07 -6.02 -9.30
C HIS A 526 -29.79 -4.93 -8.50
N GLN A 527 -30.60 -5.33 -7.51
CA GLN A 527 -31.26 -4.39 -6.59
C GLN A 527 -30.26 -3.62 -5.72
N GLU A 528 -29.21 -4.28 -5.21
CA GLU A 528 -28.15 -3.62 -4.44
C GLU A 528 -27.38 -2.63 -5.33
N VAL A 529 -27.01 -3.03 -6.55
CA VAL A 529 -26.27 -2.21 -7.52
C VAL A 529 -27.05 -0.97 -7.96
N THR A 530 -28.37 -1.09 -8.15
CA THR A 530 -29.24 -0.01 -8.63
C THR A 530 -29.94 0.78 -7.53
N SER A 531 -29.66 0.46 -6.24
CA SER A 531 -30.25 1.16 -5.09
C SER A 531 -30.01 2.68 -5.12
N CYS A 532 -28.88 3.10 -5.67
CA CYS A 532 -28.50 4.49 -5.91
C CYS A 532 -28.36 4.77 -7.42
N GLN A 533 -29.23 4.18 -8.25
CA GLN A 533 -29.23 4.22 -9.72
C GLN A 533 -28.10 3.42 -10.38
N ALA A 534 -26.84 3.63 -10.02
CA ALA A 534 -25.66 2.92 -10.54
C ALA A 534 -24.46 3.03 -9.58
N LEU A 535 -23.27 2.60 -10.00
CA LEU A 535 -22.02 2.66 -9.24
C LEU A 535 -21.10 3.79 -9.74
N PRO A 536 -20.22 4.37 -8.91
CA PRO A 536 -20.12 4.18 -7.46
C PRO A 536 -21.33 4.77 -6.71
N SER A 537 -21.44 4.47 -5.43
CA SER A 537 -22.50 4.99 -4.56
C SER A 537 -22.04 5.12 -3.11
N VAL A 538 -22.91 5.62 -2.23
CA VAL A 538 -22.66 5.65 -0.79
C VAL A 538 -22.34 4.27 -0.20
N SER A 539 -22.81 3.20 -0.85
CA SER A 539 -22.66 1.81 -0.42
C SER A 539 -21.66 0.99 -1.24
N HIS A 540 -21.02 1.58 -2.25
CA HIS A 540 -20.11 0.90 -3.17
C HIS A 540 -18.99 1.83 -3.69
N PRO A 541 -17.69 1.52 -3.48
CA PRO A 541 -16.62 2.51 -3.62
C PRO A 541 -15.97 2.64 -5.01
N SER A 542 -16.38 1.84 -5.99
CA SER A 542 -15.87 1.84 -7.37
C SER A 542 -17.04 1.81 -8.36
N ASP A 543 -16.81 2.10 -9.62
CA ASP A 543 -17.75 1.80 -10.71
C ASP A 543 -17.69 0.32 -11.16
N HIS A 544 -16.66 -0.41 -10.73
CA HIS A 544 -16.53 -1.86 -10.89
C HIS A 544 -16.95 -2.62 -9.63
N ILE A 545 -17.14 -3.93 -9.76
CA ILE A 545 -17.46 -4.87 -8.69
C ILE A 545 -16.30 -5.87 -8.55
N ALA A 546 -15.74 -6.02 -7.35
CA ALA A 546 -14.67 -6.98 -7.10
C ALA A 546 -15.09 -8.40 -7.49
N LEU A 547 -14.30 -9.10 -8.31
CA LEU A 547 -14.44 -10.53 -8.52
C LEU A 547 -13.71 -11.28 -7.42
N VAL A 548 -14.36 -12.29 -6.83
CA VAL A 548 -13.79 -13.08 -5.74
C VAL A 548 -14.15 -14.55 -5.92
N CYS A 549 -13.13 -15.41 -5.95
CA CYS A 549 -13.32 -16.86 -6.05
C CYS A 549 -12.27 -17.61 -5.22
N ASP A 550 -12.64 -18.80 -4.77
CA ASP A 550 -11.72 -19.74 -4.13
C ASP A 550 -11.34 -20.83 -5.13
N LEU A 551 -10.03 -21.00 -5.32
CA LEU A 551 -9.45 -21.97 -6.24
C LEU A 551 -8.75 -23.08 -5.45
N LEU A 552 -9.13 -24.33 -5.70
CA LEU A 552 -8.49 -25.51 -5.13
C LEU A 552 -7.32 -25.94 -6.02
N TRP A 553 -6.17 -26.25 -5.42
CA TRP A 553 -5.07 -26.92 -6.10
C TRP A 553 -5.46 -28.36 -6.44
N LYS A 554 -5.38 -28.76 -7.71
CA LYS A 554 -5.67 -30.13 -8.14
C LYS A 554 -4.55 -31.09 -7.72
N PRO A 555 -4.87 -32.29 -7.21
CA PRO A 555 -3.87 -33.33 -6.98
C PRO A 555 -3.26 -33.83 -8.30
N GLY A 556 -1.95 -34.03 -8.35
CA GLY A 556 -1.30 -34.79 -9.43
C GLY A 556 -0.85 -34.00 -10.65
N HIS A 557 -0.91 -32.66 -10.62
CA HIS A 557 -0.06 -31.82 -11.45
C HIS A 557 1.07 -31.28 -10.55
N ILE A 558 2.10 -32.12 -10.43
CA ILE A 558 3.37 -31.93 -9.73
C ILE A 558 4.48 -32.05 -10.77
#